data_AF-A0A358M6M5-F1
#
_entry.id   AF-A0A358M6M5-F1
#
_cell.length_a   1.000
_cell.length_b   1.000
_cell.length_c   1.000
_cell.angle_alpha   90.00
_cell.angle_beta   90.00
_cell.angle_gamma   90.00
#
_symmetry.space_group_name_H-M   'P 1'
#
loop_
_entity.id
_entity.type
_entity.pdbx_description
1 polymer ?
#
loop_
_entity_poly.entity_id
_entity_poly.type
_entity_poly.pdbx_seq_one_letter_code
_entity_poly.pdbx_strand_id
1 'polypeptide(L)' 'MEYATLNNGIKMPMAGIGTFLLSPDEAEASVSSALQCGYRLIDT' A
#
# COMPACT_ATOMS: atom_id res chain seq x y z
N MET A 1 -4.96 0.53 12.00
CA MET A 1 -5.13 0.07 10.61
C MET A 1 -5.92 -1.22 10.65
N GLU A 2 -7.00 -1.34 9.88
CA GLU A 2 -7.84 -2.53 9.84
C GLU A 2 -7.23 -3.59 8.91
N TYR A 3 -7.43 -4.88 9.21
CA TYR A 3 -6.88 -6.01 8.44
C TYR A 3 -7.96 -7.04 8.14
N ALA A 4 -7.95 -7.59 6.93
CA ALA A 4 -8.66 -8.82 6.59
C ALA A 4 -7.72 -10.02 6.62
N THR A 5 -8.24 -11.19 6.96
CA THR A 5 -7.50 -12.46 6.83
C THR A 5 -7.88 -13.11 5.51
N LEU A 6 -6.88 -13.34 4.65
CA LEU A 6 -7.07 -13.99 3.36
C LEU A 6 -7.31 -15.50 3.54
N ASN A 7 -7.77 -16.17 2.49
CA ASN A 7 -8.06 -17.62 2.51
C ASN A 7 -6.83 -18.50 2.83
N ASN A 8 -5.63 -17.96 2.68
CA ASN A 8 -4.35 -18.59 3.04
C ASN A 8 -3.86 -18.21 4.46
N GLY A 9 -4.67 -17.54 5.27
CA GLY A 9 -4.36 -17.16 6.64
C GLY A 9 -3.50 -15.89 6.80
N ILE A 10 -3.07 -15.26 5.70
CA ILE A 10 -2.26 -14.02 5.76
C ILE A 10 -3.16 -12.82 6.09
N LYS A 11 -2.67 -11.92 6.95
CA LYS A 11 -3.34 -10.65 7.24
C LYS A 11 -2.97 -9.60 6.19
N MET A 12 -3.97 -9.07 5.50
CA MET A 12 -3.83 -8.00 4.50
C MET A 12 -4.37 -6.68 5.08
N PRO A 13 -3.62 -5.57 5.04
CA PRO A 13 -4.16 -4.26 5.38
C PRO A 13 -5.35 -3.90 4.49
N MET A 14 -6.43 -3.39 5.07
CA MET A 14 -7.63 -2.98 4.31
C MET A 14 -7.45 -1.64 3.59
N ALA A 15 -6.41 -0.89 3.92
CA ALA A 15 -6.05 0.36 3.27
C ALA A 15 -4.62 0.25 2.69
N GLY A 16 -4.46 0.72 1.46
CA GLY A 16 -3.20 0.75 0.73
C GLY A 16 -3.13 1.91 -0.24
N ILE A 17 -1.99 2.04 -0.90
CA ILE A 17 -1.78 2.99 -1.99
C ILE A 17 -1.66 2.23 -3.31
N GLY A 18 -2.44 2.65 -4.31
CA GLY A 18 -2.31 2.16 -5.69
C GLY A 18 -1.30 3.00 -6.46
N THR A 19 -0.48 2.34 -7.27
CA THR A 19 0.57 3.01 -8.06
C THR A 19 0.25 3.08 -9.56
N PHE A 20 -0.91 2.58 -9.99
CA PHE A 20 -1.33 2.64 -11.39
C PHE A 20 -1.45 4.09 -11.89
N LEU A 21 -0.92 4.35 -13.08
CA LEU A 21 -0.81 5.68 -13.74
C LEU A 21 0.19 6.68 -13.13
N LEU A 22 0.88 6.35 -12.03
CA LEU A 22 1.95 7.19 -11.53
C LEU A 22 3.18 7.08 -12.44
N SER A 23 3.82 8.22 -12.71
CA SER A 23 5.19 8.21 -13.23
C SER A 23 6.16 7.62 -12.19
N PRO A 24 7.38 7.20 -12.59
CA PRO A 24 8.36 6.66 -11.66
C PRO A 24 8.65 7.58 -10.45
N ASP A 25 8.81 8.88 -10.69
CA ASP A 25 9.10 9.87 -9.65
C ASP A 25 7.89 10.07 -8.70
N GLU A 26 6.67 10.08 -9.25
CA GLU A 26 5.44 10.17 -8.45
C GLU A 26 5.21 8.92 -7.61
N ALA A 27 5.53 7.74 -8.15
CA ALA A 27 5.44 6.47 -7.42
C ALA A 27 6.41 6.46 -6.24
N GLU A 28 7.67 6.84 -6.44
CA GLU A 28 8.66 6.91 -5.37
C GLU A 28 8.24 7.88 -4.26
N ALA A 29 7.85 9.10 -4.63
CA ALA A 29 7.43 10.12 -3.68
C ALA A 29 6.17 9.70 -2.91
N SER A 30 5.16 9.17 -3.61
CA SER A 30 3.89 8.77 -3.01
C SER A 30 4.05 7.55 -2.09
N VAL A 31 4.82 6.54 -2.50
CA VAL A 31 5.12 5.36 -1.67
C VAL A 31 5.95 5.76 -0.44
N SER A 32 6.96 6.61 -0.59
CA SER A 32 7.76 7.11 0.53
C SER A 32 6.90 7.82 1.58
N SER A 33 5.99 8.70 1.13
CA SER A 33 5.03 9.38 2.01
C SER A 33 4.06 8.40 2.66
N ALA A 34 3.49 7.45 1.91
CA ALA A 34 2.59 6.44 2.44
C ALA A 34 3.25 5.58 3.54
N LEU A 35 4.51 5.18 3.34
CA LEU A 35 5.28 4.42 4.32
C LEU A 35 5.50 5.21 5.62
N GLN A 36 5.82 6.51 5.53
CA GLN A 36 5.95 7.43 6.67
C GLN A 36 4.61 7.60 7.41
N CYS A 37 3.49 7.65 6.69
CA CYS A 37 2.14 7.68 7.24
C CYS A 37 1.67 6.32 7.81
N GLY A 38 2.48 5.26 7.70
CA GLY A 38 2.21 3.95 8.29
C GLY A 38 1.51 2.95 7.37
N TYR A 39 1.29 3.26 6.09
CA TYR A 39 0.74 2.30 5.12
C TYR A 39 1.68 1.12 4.93
N ARG A 40 1.10 -0.07 4.73
CA ARG A 40 1.85 -1.32 4.54
C ARG A 40 1.37 -2.16 3.35
N LEU A 41 0.33 -1.72 2.65
CA LEU A 41 -0.10 -2.31 1.38
C LEU A 41 0.22 -1.33 0.25
N ILE A 42 1.07 -1.76 -0.68
CA ILE A 42 1.41 -1.07 -1.92
C ILE A 42 0.87 -1.94 -3.05
N ASP A 43 -0.07 -1.41 -3.82
CA ASP A 43 -0.74 -2.08 -4.94
C ASP A 43 -0.13 -1.58 -6.25
N THR A 44 0.47 -2.50 -7.01
CA THR A 44 1.27 -2.24 -8.22
C THR A 44 0.85 -3.10 -9.40
#